data_AF-A0A9W6DU82-F1
#
_entry.id   AF-A0A9W6DU82-F1
#
_cell.length_a   1.000
_cell.length_b   1.000
_cell.length_c   1.000
_cell.angle_alpha   90.00
_cell.angle_beta   90.00
_cell.angle_gamma   90.00
#
_symmetry.space_group_name_H-M   'P 1'
#
loop_
_entity.id
_entity.type
_entity.pdbx_description
1 polymer ?
#
loop_
_entity_poly.entity_id
_entity_poly.type
_entity_poly.pdbx_seq_one_letter_code
_entity_poly.pdbx_strand_id
1 'polypeptide(L)'
;MVVDIVSWRIILEDLEDLLMNPNQPISQNGSLPFQNWCQIQANRCQEATAERAMCLPEVPAPDFAYWGLENHRTTYGDVDCETFDLDSDVTRRILTGCHESLQTEPIDLFLAALLHSFGETFKDRSLPVIYNEGHGREVWDSSIDISRTIGWFTTLYPILLSELPAKDPTDTVVRVKDLRRCVPDNGRHDFARRMLVPRADGTCRHHSPMEMSFNYVGQHRDLQRKDGLFQLMDQMAGETGRGGAAADFGEETPRFALFEISAMVVQGQLRFIFSFNRNMQHQGGIRDWVNCCGTLLASLAERLQTLPSRPTLSSFPMLTLTYTELDALVSKKLPDAGIDGLANVEDIYPCSRMQQGILLSRSRDSSLYAVHDTFEISGPGSTPDINRLTFAWQKVVDRHAMLRTIFLEGLSSRDLHCQVVLKTFGSRPTYLTCANESEVLPTFDRQQPMSYDENVPPHRLTICQTDSGKLFCRLELSHVAMDGASISIILRDLQLAYQGKLEDAKPKFNEYIRYLREVPRDSSLDYWRNYLSEARPCHFPVLNDGKGAERQLRTKRLG
;
A
#
# COMPACT_ATOMS: atom_id res chain seq x y z
N MET A 1 -31.24 -9.09 -8.98
CA MET A 1 -30.16 -10.03 -8.58
C MET A 1 -29.76 -9.67 -7.15
N VAL A 2 -29.61 -10.65 -6.26
CA VAL A 2 -29.67 -10.40 -4.79
C VAL A 2 -28.63 -11.15 -3.96
N VAL A 3 -27.70 -11.91 -4.57
CA VAL A 3 -26.80 -12.81 -3.85
C VAL A 3 -25.42 -12.88 -4.53
N ASP A 4 -24.39 -13.08 -3.72
CA ASP A 4 -23.01 -13.42 -4.10
C ASP A 4 -22.47 -14.59 -3.26
N ILE A 5 -21.25 -15.03 -3.53
CA ILE A 5 -20.65 -16.19 -2.84
C ILE A 5 -20.50 -15.97 -1.32
N VAL A 6 -20.24 -14.74 -0.88
CA VAL A 6 -20.15 -14.39 0.55
C VAL A 6 -21.54 -14.41 1.19
N SER A 7 -22.56 -13.96 0.47
CA SER A 7 -23.95 -14.02 0.91
C SER A 7 -24.43 -15.46 1.07
N TRP A 8 -24.03 -16.38 0.18
CA TRP A 8 -24.31 -17.81 0.34
C TRP A 8 -23.75 -18.36 1.64
N ARG A 9 -22.51 -17.99 2.00
CA ARG A 9 -21.92 -18.38 3.29
C ARG A 9 -22.74 -17.86 4.47
N ILE A 10 -23.14 -16.59 4.46
CA ILE A 10 -23.96 -15.99 5.53
C ILE A 10 -25.30 -16.74 5.66
N ILE A 11 -25.98 -17.02 4.54
CA ILE A 11 -27.26 -17.74 4.51
C ILE A 11 -27.10 -19.15 5.09
N LEU A 12 -26.05 -19.87 4.72
CA LEU A 12 -25.80 -21.23 5.23
C LEU A 12 -25.45 -21.23 6.73
N GLU A 13 -24.64 -20.27 7.18
CA GLU A 13 -24.33 -20.08 8.61
C GLU A 13 -25.61 -19.80 9.42
N ASP A 14 -26.45 -18.85 8.98
CA ASP A 14 -27.70 -18.51 9.67
C ASP A 14 -28.69 -19.69 9.70
N LEU A 15 -28.77 -20.44 8.59
CA LEU A 15 -29.64 -21.62 8.50
C LEU A 15 -29.18 -22.72 9.46
N GLU A 16 -27.88 -22.95 9.55
CA GLU A 16 -27.31 -23.93 10.49
C GLU A 16 -27.57 -23.53 11.95
N ASP A 17 -27.34 -22.27 12.28
CA ASP A 17 -27.58 -21.75 13.63
C ASP A 17 -29.05 -21.89 14.04
N LEU A 18 -30.00 -21.63 13.12
CA LEU A 18 -31.43 -21.82 13.34
C LEU A 18 -31.83 -23.29 13.55
N LEU A 19 -31.20 -24.21 12.82
CA LEU A 19 -31.46 -25.65 12.97
C LEU A 19 -30.92 -26.21 14.28
N MET A 20 -29.74 -25.76 14.69
CA MET A 20 -29.06 -26.23 15.90
C MET A 20 -29.59 -25.55 17.17
N ASN A 21 -30.03 -24.30 17.08
CA ASN A 21 -30.50 -23.50 18.22
C ASN A 21 -31.88 -22.85 17.95
N PRO A 22 -32.94 -23.66 17.73
CA PRO A 22 -34.24 -23.14 17.27
C PRO A 22 -34.93 -22.16 18.23
N ASN A 23 -34.53 -22.16 19.50
CA ASN A 23 -35.11 -21.29 20.54
C ASN A 23 -34.24 -20.05 20.84
N GLN A 24 -33.07 -19.90 20.21
CA GLN A 24 -32.24 -18.72 20.36
C GLN A 24 -32.49 -17.76 19.20
N PRO A 25 -32.78 -16.48 19.46
CA PRO A 25 -32.85 -15.50 18.38
C PRO A 25 -31.47 -15.34 17.76
N ILE A 26 -31.39 -15.38 16.41
CA ILE A 26 -30.16 -15.01 15.71
C ILE A 26 -29.84 -13.57 16.11
N SER A 27 -28.59 -13.34 16.55
CA SER A 27 -28.10 -11.97 16.76
C SER A 27 -28.15 -11.23 15.42
N GLN A 28 -29.12 -10.34 15.24
CA GLN A 28 -29.04 -9.35 14.17
C GLN A 28 -27.93 -8.37 14.54
N ASN A 29 -26.70 -8.72 14.16
CA ASN A 29 -25.62 -7.74 14.19
C ASN A 29 -26.04 -6.57 13.31
N GLY A 30 -25.79 -5.35 13.77
CA GLY A 30 -26.24 -4.09 13.17
C GLY A 30 -25.61 -3.75 11.81
N SER A 31 -25.36 -4.76 10.96
CA SER A 31 -24.85 -4.57 9.62
C SER A 31 -25.82 -3.75 8.79
N LEU A 32 -25.25 -2.87 7.98
CA LEU A 32 -25.94 -1.91 7.15
C LEU A 32 -26.77 -2.64 6.06
N PRO A 33 -28.05 -2.29 5.89
CA PRO A 33 -28.86 -2.85 4.81
C PRO A 33 -28.27 -2.59 3.42
N PHE A 34 -28.43 -3.52 2.49
CA PHE A 34 -27.87 -3.42 1.14
C PHE A 34 -28.31 -2.15 0.39
N GLN A 35 -29.57 -1.73 0.55
CA GLN A 35 -30.06 -0.48 -0.04
C GLN A 35 -29.29 0.75 0.46
N ASN A 36 -29.00 0.81 1.77
CA ASN A 36 -28.25 1.91 2.36
C ASN A 36 -26.81 1.89 1.84
N TRP A 37 -26.20 0.70 1.74
CA TRP A 37 -24.89 0.52 1.12
C TRP A 37 -24.84 1.06 -0.32
N CYS A 38 -25.83 0.74 -1.16
CA CYS A 38 -25.92 1.27 -2.53
C CYS A 38 -26.05 2.80 -2.53
N GLN A 39 -26.88 3.37 -1.64
CA GLN A 39 -27.10 4.82 -1.57
C GLN A 39 -25.84 5.58 -1.16
N ILE A 40 -25.12 5.11 -0.14
CA ILE A 40 -23.88 5.78 0.31
C ILE A 40 -22.77 5.69 -0.74
N GLN A 41 -22.70 4.58 -1.49
CA GLN A 41 -21.78 4.45 -2.62
C GLN A 41 -22.12 5.43 -3.74
N ALA A 42 -23.39 5.56 -4.11
CA ALA A 42 -23.84 6.49 -5.15
C ALA A 42 -23.55 7.95 -4.78
N ASN A 43 -23.85 8.35 -3.54
CA ASN A 43 -23.57 9.70 -3.05
C ASN A 43 -22.07 10.01 -3.11
N ARG A 44 -21.22 9.07 -2.66
CA ARG A 44 -19.76 9.24 -2.67
C ARG A 44 -19.19 9.40 -4.09
N CYS A 45 -19.79 8.75 -5.09
CA CYS A 45 -19.36 8.93 -6.49
C CYS A 45 -19.71 10.30 -7.09
N GLN A 46 -20.64 11.06 -6.47
CA GLN A 46 -21.03 12.40 -6.93
C GLN A 46 -20.23 13.53 -6.27
N GLU A 47 -19.54 13.26 -5.16
CA GLU A 47 -18.73 14.26 -4.46
C GLU A 47 -17.43 14.56 -5.21
N ALA A 48 -17.13 15.84 -5.47
CA ALA A 48 -15.94 16.29 -6.22
C ALA A 48 -14.60 15.85 -5.57
N THR A 49 -14.60 15.55 -4.27
CA THR A 49 -13.47 14.98 -3.53
C THR A 49 -13.05 13.59 -4.02
N ALA A 50 -13.94 12.86 -4.70
CA ALA A 50 -13.67 11.55 -5.30
C ALA A 50 -12.79 11.62 -6.57
N GLU A 51 -12.57 12.80 -7.15
CA GLU A 51 -11.86 12.96 -8.43
C GLU A 51 -10.35 12.61 -8.40
N ARG A 52 -9.73 12.55 -7.22
CA ARG A 52 -8.26 12.48 -7.09
C ARG A 52 -7.70 11.15 -6.61
N ALA A 53 -8.53 10.19 -6.23
CA ALA A 53 -8.08 8.83 -5.95
C ALA A 53 -7.74 8.15 -7.28
N MET A 54 -6.45 8.18 -7.66
CA MET A 54 -5.85 7.61 -8.88
C MET A 54 -6.88 7.13 -9.92
N CYS A 55 -7.28 8.02 -10.84
CA CYS A 55 -8.06 7.60 -12.00
C CYS A 55 -7.24 6.55 -12.76
N LEU A 56 -7.65 5.29 -12.63
CA LEU A 56 -7.21 4.23 -13.52
C LEU A 56 -7.38 4.74 -14.97
N PRO A 57 -6.43 4.40 -15.86
CA PRO A 57 -6.49 4.86 -17.24
C PRO A 57 -7.84 4.48 -17.88
N GLU A 58 -8.23 5.26 -18.89
CA GLU A 58 -9.38 4.88 -19.71
C GLU A 58 -9.11 3.51 -20.33
N VAL A 59 -10.10 2.63 -20.25
CA VAL A 59 -9.97 1.25 -20.68
C VAL A 59 -10.31 1.19 -22.16
N PRO A 60 -9.42 0.63 -23.01
CA PRO A 60 -9.68 0.51 -24.44
C PRO A 60 -10.93 -0.36 -24.68
N ALA A 61 -11.60 -0.12 -25.82
CA ALA A 61 -12.71 -0.97 -26.24
C ALA A 61 -12.19 -2.39 -26.55
N PRO A 62 -12.98 -3.44 -26.26
CA PRO A 62 -12.58 -4.81 -26.56
C PRO A 62 -12.57 -5.07 -28.07
N ASP A 63 -11.60 -5.84 -28.56
CA ASP A 63 -11.46 -6.16 -29.99
C ASP A 63 -12.26 -7.42 -30.36
N PHE A 64 -13.56 -7.23 -30.57
CA PHE A 64 -14.46 -8.32 -30.97
C PHE A 64 -14.29 -8.76 -32.43
N ALA A 65 -13.76 -7.89 -33.28
CA ALA A 65 -13.52 -8.18 -34.69
C ALA A 65 -12.44 -9.26 -34.86
N TYR A 66 -11.37 -9.21 -34.05
CA TYR A 66 -10.34 -10.24 -34.01
C TYR A 66 -10.91 -11.65 -33.76
N TRP A 67 -11.96 -11.77 -32.94
CA TRP A 67 -12.60 -13.04 -32.64
C TRP A 67 -13.69 -13.44 -33.65
N GLY A 68 -13.96 -12.61 -34.66
CA GLY A 68 -15.06 -12.80 -35.61
C GLY A 68 -16.46 -12.54 -35.02
N LEU A 69 -16.55 -11.76 -33.93
CA LEU A 69 -17.78 -11.60 -33.15
C LEU A 69 -18.39 -10.18 -33.17
N GLU A 70 -17.82 -9.23 -33.91
CA GLU A 70 -18.26 -7.81 -33.92
C GLU A 70 -19.78 -7.60 -34.10
N ASN A 71 -20.45 -8.45 -34.89
CA ASN A 71 -21.89 -8.38 -35.16
C ASN A 71 -22.68 -9.60 -34.67
N HIS A 72 -22.07 -10.44 -33.82
CA HIS A 72 -22.68 -11.68 -33.34
C HIS A 72 -23.04 -11.55 -31.87
N ARG A 73 -24.31 -11.78 -31.54
CA ARG A 73 -24.74 -11.88 -30.14
C ARG A 73 -24.17 -13.18 -29.56
N THR A 74 -23.29 -13.07 -28.57
CA THR A 74 -22.78 -14.22 -27.83
C THR A 74 -23.80 -14.65 -26.77
N THR A 75 -24.20 -15.92 -26.79
CA THR A 75 -25.13 -16.49 -25.80
C THR A 75 -24.51 -17.69 -25.09
N TYR A 76 -25.10 -18.08 -23.96
CA TYR A 76 -24.63 -19.23 -23.18
C TYR A 76 -24.86 -20.58 -23.90
N GLY A 77 -25.77 -20.66 -24.88
CA GLY A 77 -25.98 -21.86 -25.69
C GLY A 77 -24.80 -22.25 -26.59
N ASP A 78 -23.97 -21.28 -26.96
CA ASP A 78 -22.79 -21.47 -27.82
C ASP A 78 -21.49 -21.67 -27.05
N VAL A 79 -21.55 -21.82 -25.72
CA VAL A 79 -20.34 -21.93 -24.89
C VAL A 79 -19.58 -23.23 -25.19
N ASP A 80 -18.27 -23.12 -25.29
CA ASP A 80 -17.31 -24.20 -25.19
C ASP A 80 -16.38 -23.93 -24.00
N CYS A 81 -15.74 -24.98 -23.50
CA CYS A 81 -14.91 -24.91 -22.30
C CYS A 81 -13.58 -25.62 -22.52
N GLU A 82 -12.49 -24.97 -22.13
CA GLU A 82 -11.16 -25.57 -22.01
C GLU A 82 -10.71 -25.47 -20.55
N THR A 83 -10.03 -26.51 -20.07
CA THR A 83 -9.63 -26.61 -18.65
C THR A 83 -8.23 -27.16 -18.50
N PHE A 84 -7.51 -26.71 -17.47
CA PHE A 84 -6.31 -27.40 -17.00
C PHE A 84 -6.32 -27.50 -15.47
N ASP A 85 -5.63 -28.53 -14.97
CA ASP A 85 -5.40 -28.78 -13.56
C ASP A 85 -3.90 -28.70 -13.27
N LEU A 86 -3.53 -27.99 -12.21
CA LEU A 86 -2.17 -28.04 -11.68
C LEU A 86 -2.06 -29.16 -10.65
N ASP A 87 -0.91 -29.83 -10.61
CA ASP A 87 -0.66 -30.84 -9.58
C ASP A 87 -0.73 -30.22 -8.16
N SER A 88 -0.91 -31.08 -7.15
CA SER A 88 -1.12 -30.65 -5.77
C SER A 88 0.11 -29.94 -5.18
N ASP A 89 1.32 -30.29 -5.62
CA ASP A 89 2.55 -29.69 -5.11
C ASP A 89 2.76 -28.28 -5.67
N VAL A 90 2.58 -28.09 -6.97
CA VAL A 90 2.56 -26.79 -7.64
C VAL A 90 1.45 -25.93 -7.06
N THR A 91 0.24 -26.48 -6.90
CA THR A 91 -0.89 -25.79 -6.28
C THR A 91 -0.52 -25.26 -4.88
N ARG A 92 0.05 -26.11 -4.03
CA ARG A 92 0.50 -25.70 -2.69
C ARG A 92 1.55 -24.59 -2.76
N ARG A 93 2.55 -24.70 -3.65
CA ARG A 93 3.58 -23.65 -3.81
C ARG A 93 2.98 -22.31 -4.23
N ILE A 94 2.04 -22.33 -5.16
CA ILE A 94 1.31 -21.14 -5.65
C ILE A 94 0.45 -20.51 -4.58
N LEU A 95 -0.19 -21.30 -3.71
CA LEU A 95 -1.10 -20.76 -2.70
C LEU A 95 -0.40 -20.29 -1.43
N THR A 96 0.81 -20.78 -1.12
CA THR A 96 1.47 -20.48 0.15
C THR A 96 2.92 -20.01 0.03
N GLY A 97 3.71 -20.60 -0.87
CA GLY A 97 5.17 -20.70 -0.68
C GLY A 97 6.05 -19.89 -1.61
N CYS A 98 5.54 -19.38 -2.73
CA CYS A 98 6.36 -18.71 -3.73
C CYS A 98 6.31 -17.17 -3.66
N HIS A 99 5.74 -16.59 -2.61
CA HIS A 99 5.43 -15.16 -2.57
C HIS A 99 6.49 -14.28 -1.90
N GLU A 100 7.38 -14.84 -1.08
CA GLU A 100 8.26 -14.06 -0.20
C GLU A 100 9.19 -13.09 -0.95
N SER A 101 9.72 -13.52 -2.09
CA SER A 101 10.73 -12.78 -2.87
C SER A 101 10.22 -11.44 -3.41
N LEU A 102 8.95 -11.41 -3.83
CA LEU A 102 8.30 -10.23 -4.41
C LEU A 102 7.11 -9.75 -3.59
N GLN A 103 6.76 -10.38 -2.47
CA GLN A 103 5.57 -10.07 -1.66
C GLN A 103 4.28 -10.11 -2.48
N THR A 104 4.13 -11.13 -3.33
CA THR A 104 2.95 -11.33 -4.21
C THR A 104 1.81 -12.05 -3.48
N GLU A 105 0.65 -12.10 -4.13
CA GLU A 105 -0.49 -12.97 -3.80
C GLU A 105 -0.73 -13.96 -4.95
N PRO A 106 -1.46 -15.08 -4.72
CA PRO A 106 -1.76 -16.05 -5.78
C PRO A 106 -2.40 -15.42 -7.03
N ILE A 107 -3.31 -14.47 -6.83
CA ILE A 107 -3.99 -13.74 -7.90
C ILE A 107 -3.04 -12.94 -8.80
N ASP A 108 -1.90 -12.46 -8.26
CA ASP A 108 -0.89 -11.75 -9.07
C ASP A 108 -0.29 -12.69 -10.12
N LEU A 109 -0.04 -13.96 -9.74
CA LEU A 109 0.48 -14.97 -10.64
C LEU A 109 -0.57 -15.37 -11.68
N PHE A 110 -1.84 -15.52 -11.28
CA PHE A 110 -2.93 -15.90 -12.18
C PHE A 110 -3.11 -14.89 -13.30
N LEU A 111 -3.28 -13.62 -12.93
CA LEU A 111 -3.45 -12.53 -13.88
C LEU A 111 -2.20 -12.34 -14.76
N ALA A 112 -1.00 -12.46 -14.18
CA ALA A 112 0.24 -12.36 -14.95
C ALA A 112 0.42 -13.50 -15.94
N ALA A 113 0.10 -14.74 -15.55
CA ALA A 113 0.19 -15.88 -16.46
C ALA A 113 -0.84 -15.79 -17.59
N LEU A 114 -2.08 -15.36 -17.29
CA LEU A 114 -3.10 -15.12 -18.31
C LEU A 114 -2.63 -14.11 -19.36
N LEU A 115 -2.17 -12.93 -18.92
CA LEU A 115 -1.70 -11.88 -19.82
C LEU A 115 -0.43 -12.27 -20.58
N HIS A 116 0.55 -12.86 -19.89
CA HIS A 116 1.84 -13.20 -20.50
C HIS A 116 1.70 -14.33 -21.52
N SER A 117 0.97 -15.39 -21.18
CA SER A 117 0.68 -16.47 -22.14
C SER A 117 -0.16 -15.96 -23.30
N PHE A 118 -1.11 -15.05 -23.08
CA PHE A 118 -1.89 -14.46 -24.17
C PHE A 118 -0.98 -13.72 -25.16
N GLY A 119 -0.09 -12.85 -24.69
CA GLY A 119 0.81 -12.11 -25.57
C GLY A 119 1.90 -12.98 -26.23
N GLU A 120 2.24 -14.13 -25.64
CA GLU A 120 3.10 -15.12 -26.31
C GLU A 120 2.35 -15.91 -27.39
N THR A 121 1.04 -16.12 -27.25
CA THR A 121 0.24 -16.86 -28.24
C THR A 121 -0.25 -15.96 -29.38
N PHE A 122 -0.78 -14.77 -29.07
CA PHE A 122 -1.41 -13.86 -30.02
C PHE A 122 -0.54 -12.62 -30.29
N LYS A 123 0.55 -12.82 -31.06
CA LYS A 123 1.57 -11.79 -31.34
C LYS A 123 1.15 -10.73 -32.36
N ASP A 124 0.01 -10.92 -32.99
CA ASP A 124 -0.56 -10.07 -34.06
C ASP A 124 -1.56 -9.03 -33.53
N ARG A 125 -1.72 -8.92 -32.20
CA ARG A 125 -2.61 -7.97 -31.55
C ARG A 125 -2.08 -7.45 -30.21
N SER A 126 -2.73 -6.42 -29.68
CA SER A 126 -2.46 -5.93 -28.33
C SER A 126 -3.04 -6.85 -27.25
N LEU A 127 -2.50 -6.73 -26.04
CA LEU A 127 -3.01 -7.44 -24.86
C LEU A 127 -4.46 -7.04 -24.55
N PRO A 128 -5.28 -7.99 -24.09
CA PRO A 128 -6.65 -7.75 -23.67
C PRO A 128 -6.67 -7.13 -22.27
N VAL A 129 -7.80 -6.52 -21.93
CA VAL A 129 -8.09 -6.10 -20.55
C VAL A 129 -8.72 -7.27 -19.82
N ILE A 130 -8.15 -7.66 -18.69
CA ILE A 130 -8.78 -8.64 -17.78
C ILE A 130 -9.55 -7.88 -16.72
N TYR A 131 -10.86 -8.08 -16.65
CA TYR A 131 -11.67 -7.58 -15.56
C TYR A 131 -11.66 -8.58 -14.42
N ASN A 132 -10.88 -8.27 -13.38
CA ASN A 132 -10.76 -9.11 -12.22
C ASN A 132 -11.96 -8.89 -11.28
N GLU A 133 -12.60 -9.98 -10.88
CA GLU A 133 -13.66 -9.99 -9.88
C GLU A 133 -13.10 -9.92 -8.46
N GLY A 134 -13.75 -9.10 -7.63
CA GLY A 134 -13.50 -9.01 -6.20
C GLY A 134 -14.82 -9.07 -5.43
N HIS A 135 -14.76 -9.41 -4.14
CA HIS A 135 -15.97 -9.51 -3.31
C HIS A 135 -16.67 -8.15 -3.08
N GLY A 136 -15.96 -7.04 -3.24
CA GLY A 136 -16.52 -5.68 -3.19
C GLY A 136 -17.02 -5.19 -1.83
N ARG A 137 -16.64 -5.88 -0.75
CA ARG A 137 -17.01 -5.57 0.65
C ARG A 137 -15.96 -4.71 1.37
N GLU A 138 -15.31 -3.82 0.62
CA GLU A 138 -14.30 -2.88 1.16
C GLU A 138 -14.98 -1.66 1.78
N VAL A 139 -14.83 -1.48 3.09
CA VAL A 139 -15.37 -0.32 3.81
C VAL A 139 -14.33 0.79 3.93
N TRP A 140 -14.77 2.03 3.80
CA TRP A 140 -13.89 3.21 3.86
C TRP A 140 -13.99 3.97 5.18
N ASP A 141 -14.85 3.51 6.07
CA ASP A 141 -15.11 4.10 7.38
C ASP A 141 -15.44 2.96 8.35
N SER A 142 -14.86 2.99 9.54
CA SER A 142 -15.04 1.92 10.55
C SER A 142 -16.44 1.86 11.14
N SER A 143 -17.28 2.89 10.93
CA SER A 143 -18.69 2.87 11.29
C SER A 143 -19.57 2.09 10.30
N ILE A 144 -19.05 1.73 9.12
CA ILE A 144 -19.77 0.95 8.12
C ILE A 144 -19.49 -0.53 8.37
N ASP A 145 -20.52 -1.27 8.77
CA ASP A 145 -20.47 -2.73 8.84
C ASP A 145 -21.36 -3.34 7.75
N ILE A 146 -20.78 -4.12 6.83
CA ILE A 146 -21.51 -4.90 5.81
C ILE A 146 -21.11 -6.38 5.86
N SER A 147 -20.51 -6.81 6.96
CA SER A 147 -19.92 -8.15 7.11
C SER A 147 -20.96 -9.27 7.02
N ARG A 148 -22.19 -9.03 7.50
CA ARG A 148 -23.32 -9.98 7.43
C ARG A 148 -24.44 -9.55 6.46
N THR A 149 -24.22 -8.52 5.65
CA THR A 149 -25.25 -8.05 4.71
C THR A 149 -25.35 -8.98 3.49
N ILE A 150 -26.55 -9.51 3.23
CA ILE A 150 -26.85 -10.27 2.02
C ILE A 150 -27.10 -9.30 0.85
N GLY A 151 -26.48 -9.55 -0.28
CA GLY A 151 -26.60 -8.75 -1.49
C GLY A 151 -25.59 -9.18 -2.54
N TRP A 152 -25.61 -8.54 -3.70
CA TRP A 152 -24.57 -8.76 -4.71
C TRP A 152 -23.54 -7.64 -4.64
N PHE A 153 -22.40 -7.90 -4.01
CA PHE A 153 -21.35 -6.91 -3.80
C PHE A 153 -20.23 -6.97 -4.84
N THR A 154 -20.18 -8.00 -5.68
CA THR A 154 -19.09 -8.26 -6.63
C THR A 154 -18.69 -7.01 -7.42
N THR A 155 -17.40 -6.71 -7.42
CA THR A 155 -16.80 -5.60 -8.16
C THR A 155 -15.97 -6.14 -9.31
N LEU A 156 -16.00 -5.45 -10.45
CA LEU A 156 -15.13 -5.75 -11.60
C LEU A 156 -14.13 -4.61 -11.78
N TYR A 157 -12.85 -4.89 -11.61
CA TYR A 157 -11.81 -3.88 -11.82
C TYR A 157 -10.84 -4.29 -12.95
N PRO A 158 -10.51 -3.36 -13.87
CA PRO A 158 -9.71 -3.68 -15.05
C PRO A 158 -8.22 -3.79 -14.71
N ILE A 159 -7.60 -4.87 -15.16
CA ILE A 159 -6.14 -5.05 -15.23
C ILE A 159 -5.73 -4.78 -16.66
N LEU A 160 -4.98 -3.70 -16.86
CA LEU A 160 -4.49 -3.26 -18.17
C LEU A 160 -2.98 -3.12 -18.15
N LEU A 161 -2.30 -3.90 -18.99
CA LEU A 161 -0.90 -3.71 -19.33
C LEU A 161 -0.80 -3.19 -20.76
N SER A 162 -0.10 -2.07 -20.96
CA SER A 162 0.12 -1.51 -22.31
C SER A 162 0.95 -2.46 -23.18
N GLU A 163 1.96 -3.10 -22.59
CA GLU A 163 2.89 -4.01 -23.25
C GLU A 163 3.39 -5.06 -22.26
N LEU A 164 3.72 -6.25 -22.77
CA LEU A 164 4.46 -7.23 -21.98
C LEU A 164 5.86 -6.68 -21.66
N PRO A 165 6.32 -6.75 -20.41
CA PRO A 165 7.74 -6.59 -20.13
C PRO A 165 8.54 -7.64 -20.92
N ALA A 166 9.73 -7.27 -21.38
CA ALA A 166 10.61 -8.14 -22.18
C ALA A 166 10.76 -9.55 -21.55
N LYS A 167 10.85 -10.59 -22.39
CA LYS A 167 11.14 -12.05 -22.19
C LYS A 167 10.91 -12.76 -20.83
N ASP A 168 11.07 -12.13 -19.67
CA ASP A 168 10.88 -12.75 -18.35
C ASP A 168 9.44 -12.57 -17.84
N PRO A 169 8.66 -13.67 -17.72
CA PRO A 169 7.31 -13.61 -17.15
C PRO A 169 7.29 -13.11 -15.70
N THR A 170 8.40 -13.19 -14.97
CA THR A 170 8.53 -12.65 -13.60
C THR A 170 8.29 -11.15 -13.55
N ASP A 171 8.72 -10.40 -14.57
CA ASP A 171 8.47 -8.95 -14.64
C ASP A 171 6.99 -8.65 -14.93
N THR A 172 6.27 -9.57 -15.59
CA THR A 172 4.82 -9.44 -15.76
C THR A 172 4.12 -9.58 -14.42
N VAL A 173 4.56 -10.52 -13.57
CA VAL A 173 4.06 -10.66 -12.18
C VAL A 173 4.27 -9.36 -11.40
N VAL A 174 5.47 -8.77 -11.49
CA VAL A 174 5.77 -7.48 -10.82
C VAL A 174 4.81 -6.38 -11.27
N ARG A 175 4.60 -6.23 -12.58
CA ARG A 175 3.70 -5.18 -13.12
C ARG A 175 2.25 -5.39 -12.71
N VAL A 176 1.75 -6.61 -12.79
CA VAL A 176 0.38 -6.94 -12.36
C VAL A 176 0.20 -6.66 -10.87
N LYS A 177 1.14 -7.12 -10.04
CA LYS A 177 1.14 -6.86 -8.59
C LYS A 177 1.12 -5.36 -8.30
N ASP A 178 2.05 -4.60 -8.89
CA ASP A 178 2.16 -3.16 -8.63
C ASP A 178 0.90 -2.40 -9.09
N LEU A 179 0.29 -2.79 -10.20
CA LEU A 179 -1.00 -2.26 -10.65
C LEU A 179 -2.12 -2.60 -9.67
N ARG A 180 -2.21 -3.84 -9.18
CA ARG A 180 -3.24 -4.21 -8.19
C ARG A 180 -3.08 -3.43 -6.89
N ARG A 181 -1.84 -3.28 -6.41
CA ARG A 181 -1.53 -2.63 -5.14
C ARG A 181 -1.68 -1.11 -5.17
N CYS A 182 -1.59 -0.48 -6.34
CA CYS A 182 -1.84 0.96 -6.46
C CYS A 182 -3.33 1.32 -6.49
N VAL A 183 -4.20 0.33 -6.70
CA VAL A 183 -5.65 0.53 -6.73
C VAL A 183 -6.22 0.47 -5.30
N PRO A 184 -6.81 1.56 -4.79
CA PRO A 184 -7.45 1.56 -3.47
C PRO A 184 -8.72 0.70 -3.46
N ASP A 185 -9.08 0.20 -2.27
CA ASP A 185 -10.32 -0.55 -2.02
C ASP A 185 -10.58 -1.68 -3.03
N ASN A 186 -9.54 -2.38 -3.50
CA ASN A 186 -9.63 -3.45 -4.50
C ASN A 186 -10.47 -3.07 -5.74
N GLY A 187 -10.42 -1.79 -6.13
CA GLY A 187 -11.12 -1.28 -7.31
C GLY A 187 -12.60 -0.97 -7.12
N ARG A 188 -13.16 -1.18 -5.91
CA ARG A 188 -14.57 -0.95 -5.59
C ARG A 188 -15.05 0.46 -5.98
N HIS A 189 -14.29 1.49 -5.60
CA HIS A 189 -14.68 2.86 -5.87
C HIS A 189 -14.63 3.21 -7.37
N ASP A 190 -13.59 2.78 -8.08
CA ASP A 190 -13.49 3.01 -9.53
C ASP A 190 -14.58 2.24 -10.29
N PHE A 191 -14.90 1.01 -9.90
CA PHE A 191 -16.00 0.26 -10.49
C PHE A 191 -17.34 0.98 -10.30
N ALA A 192 -17.66 1.39 -9.07
CA ALA A 192 -18.88 2.16 -8.79
C ALA A 192 -18.94 3.44 -9.64
N ARG A 193 -17.83 4.17 -9.78
CA ARG A 193 -17.76 5.36 -10.62
C ARG A 193 -17.99 5.05 -12.10
N ARG A 194 -17.39 3.97 -12.63
CA ARG A 194 -17.58 3.59 -14.04
C ARG A 194 -19.02 3.21 -14.38
N MET A 195 -19.73 2.64 -13.41
CA MET A 195 -21.12 2.21 -13.55
C MET A 195 -22.13 3.34 -13.32
N LEU A 196 -21.88 4.22 -12.33
CA LEU A 196 -22.85 5.22 -11.87
C LEU A 196 -22.63 6.61 -12.47
N VAL A 197 -21.40 6.93 -12.90
CA VAL A 197 -21.04 8.24 -13.46
C VAL A 197 -20.83 8.12 -14.97
N PRO A 198 -21.79 8.56 -15.80
CA PRO A 198 -21.68 8.44 -17.25
C PRO A 198 -20.53 9.28 -17.81
N ARG A 199 -20.15 8.98 -19.06
CA ARG A 199 -19.31 9.86 -19.88
C ARG A 199 -20.08 11.13 -20.26
N ALA A 200 -19.37 12.11 -20.81
CA ALA A 200 -19.96 13.36 -21.29
C ALA A 200 -21.02 13.15 -22.39
N ASP A 201 -20.90 12.04 -23.14
CA ASP A 201 -21.87 11.62 -24.16
C ASP A 201 -23.03 10.78 -23.60
N GLY A 202 -23.10 10.58 -22.28
CA GLY A 202 -24.14 9.79 -21.61
C GLY A 202 -23.88 8.28 -21.58
N THR A 203 -22.79 7.78 -22.17
CA THR A 203 -22.48 6.34 -22.20
C THR A 203 -21.87 5.84 -20.89
N CYS A 204 -22.10 4.55 -20.57
CA CYS A 204 -21.45 3.88 -19.44
C CYS A 204 -19.94 3.77 -19.69
N ARG A 205 -19.12 4.01 -18.65
CA ARG A 205 -17.65 3.91 -18.76
C ARG A 205 -17.15 2.47 -18.69
N HIS A 206 -17.97 1.57 -18.18
CA HIS A 206 -17.68 0.14 -18.14
C HIS A 206 -18.16 -0.53 -19.43
N HIS A 207 -17.27 -1.27 -20.09
CA HIS A 207 -17.62 -1.98 -21.32
C HIS A 207 -18.43 -3.23 -20.99
N SER A 208 -19.55 -3.42 -21.68
CA SER A 208 -20.36 -4.63 -21.60
C SER A 208 -20.89 -4.97 -22.99
N PRO A 209 -20.61 -6.16 -23.54
CA PRO A 209 -19.78 -7.22 -22.93
C PRO A 209 -18.29 -6.84 -22.81
N MET A 210 -17.58 -7.53 -21.92
CA MET A 210 -16.13 -7.43 -21.72
C MET A 210 -15.38 -8.41 -22.65
N GLU A 211 -14.07 -8.20 -22.85
CA GLU A 211 -13.27 -9.22 -23.54
C GLU A 211 -12.95 -10.40 -22.62
N MET A 212 -12.45 -10.13 -21.42
CA MET A 212 -12.10 -11.17 -20.43
C MET A 212 -12.58 -10.80 -19.04
N SER A 213 -13.28 -11.71 -18.38
CA SER A 213 -13.49 -11.67 -16.93
C SER A 213 -12.65 -12.76 -16.26
N PHE A 214 -12.15 -12.47 -15.07
CA PHE A 214 -11.44 -13.44 -14.25
C PHE A 214 -11.98 -13.45 -12.82
N ASN A 215 -12.34 -14.62 -12.32
CA ASN A 215 -12.79 -14.82 -10.95
C ASN A 215 -11.98 -15.92 -10.25
N TYR A 216 -11.43 -15.61 -9.08
CA TYR A 216 -10.82 -16.61 -8.20
C TYR A 216 -11.78 -16.93 -7.05
N VAL A 217 -12.40 -18.11 -7.12
CA VAL A 217 -13.45 -18.54 -6.17
C VAL A 217 -12.85 -18.97 -4.81
N GLY A 218 -11.55 -19.26 -4.76
CA GLY A 218 -10.86 -19.70 -3.55
C GLY A 218 -10.88 -21.22 -3.35
N GLN A 219 -10.76 -21.66 -2.10
CA GLN A 219 -10.93 -23.08 -1.75
C GLN A 219 -12.39 -23.34 -1.41
N HIS A 220 -12.97 -24.46 -1.87
CA HIS A 220 -14.34 -24.87 -1.51
C HIS A 220 -14.57 -24.93 0.02
N ARG A 221 -13.50 -25.13 0.81
CA ARG A 221 -13.54 -25.12 2.27
C ARG A 221 -13.71 -23.74 2.90
N ASP A 222 -13.36 -22.66 2.21
CA ASP A 222 -13.46 -21.30 2.78
C ASP A 222 -14.92 -20.83 2.95
N LEU A 223 -15.86 -21.57 2.33
CA LEU A 223 -17.29 -21.34 2.39
C LEU A 223 -18.00 -22.12 3.51
N GLN A 224 -17.31 -23.03 4.22
CA GLN A 224 -17.92 -23.88 5.25
C GLN A 224 -17.02 -24.08 6.47
N ARG A 225 -17.64 -24.21 7.65
CA ARG A 225 -16.93 -24.67 8.85
C ARG A 225 -16.58 -26.16 8.67
N LYS A 226 -15.35 -26.56 9.05
CA LYS A 226 -14.90 -27.96 8.96
C LYS A 226 -15.85 -28.94 9.68
N ASP A 227 -16.53 -28.48 10.72
CA ASP A 227 -17.49 -29.27 11.52
C ASP A 227 -18.95 -28.82 11.30
N GLY A 228 -19.24 -28.11 10.20
CA GLY A 228 -20.58 -27.60 9.90
C GLY A 228 -21.56 -28.71 9.50
N LEU A 229 -22.84 -28.53 9.85
CA LEU A 229 -23.96 -29.41 9.49
C LEU A 229 -24.11 -29.56 7.98
N PHE A 230 -23.93 -28.46 7.25
CA PHE A 230 -23.94 -28.45 5.79
C PHE A 230 -22.54 -28.70 5.25
N GLN A 231 -22.39 -29.79 4.51
CA GLN A 231 -21.18 -30.12 3.77
C GLN A 231 -21.47 -30.01 2.28
N LEU A 232 -20.58 -29.31 1.56
CA LEU A 232 -20.64 -29.17 0.11
C LEU A 232 -20.49 -30.55 -0.51
N MET A 233 -21.41 -30.93 -1.40
CA MET A 233 -21.24 -32.13 -2.20
C MET A 233 -20.11 -31.91 -3.20
N ASP A 234 -19.21 -32.90 -3.36
CA ASP A 234 -18.05 -32.87 -4.27
C ASP A 234 -18.39 -32.62 -5.76
N GLN A 235 -19.68 -32.48 -6.09
CA GLN A 235 -20.22 -32.23 -7.41
C GLN A 235 -21.21 -31.05 -7.34
N MET A 236 -20.69 -29.83 -7.18
CA MET A 236 -21.52 -28.65 -7.45
C MET A 236 -21.85 -28.62 -8.95
N ALA A 237 -23.13 -28.84 -9.25
CA ALA A 237 -23.75 -28.46 -10.51
C ALA A 237 -23.44 -26.99 -10.78
N GLY A 238 -22.97 -26.68 -11.99
CA GLY A 238 -22.55 -25.33 -12.36
C GLY A 238 -21.09 -25.26 -12.77
N GLU A 239 -20.10 -25.75 -12.03
CA GLU A 239 -18.69 -25.53 -12.44
C GLU A 239 -17.88 -26.81 -12.67
N THR A 240 -18.39 -27.96 -12.21
CA THR A 240 -17.68 -29.27 -12.32
C THR A 240 -18.37 -30.27 -13.24
N GLY A 241 -19.57 -29.96 -13.73
CA GLY A 241 -20.31 -30.78 -14.69
C GLY A 241 -19.94 -30.51 -16.15
N ARG A 242 -20.37 -31.38 -17.08
CA ARG A 242 -20.14 -31.22 -18.53
C ARG A 242 -20.64 -29.89 -19.13
N GLY A 243 -21.54 -29.18 -18.44
CA GLY A 243 -22.06 -27.88 -18.85
C GLY A 243 -21.19 -26.68 -18.45
N GLY A 244 -20.21 -26.85 -17.53
CA GLY A 244 -19.45 -25.73 -16.96
C GLY A 244 -20.33 -24.57 -16.48
N ALA A 245 -19.72 -23.40 -16.24
CA ALA A 245 -20.39 -22.20 -15.69
C ALA A 245 -21.64 -21.75 -16.48
N ALA A 246 -21.85 -22.27 -17.68
CA ALA A 246 -23.03 -22.04 -18.51
C ALA A 246 -24.29 -22.79 -18.03
N ALA A 247 -24.18 -23.77 -17.14
CA ALA A 247 -25.31 -24.60 -16.70
C ALA A 247 -26.38 -23.83 -15.91
N ASP A 248 -26.01 -22.70 -15.29
CA ASP A 248 -26.93 -21.83 -14.53
C ASP A 248 -27.65 -20.81 -15.41
N PHE A 249 -27.32 -20.75 -16.71
CA PHE A 249 -27.86 -19.78 -17.66
C PHE A 249 -28.73 -20.46 -18.72
N GLY A 250 -29.82 -19.79 -19.12
CA GLY A 250 -30.61 -20.23 -20.28
C GLY A 250 -29.83 -20.04 -21.59
N GLU A 251 -30.05 -20.90 -22.58
CA GLU A 251 -29.30 -20.93 -23.85
C GLU A 251 -29.27 -19.57 -24.59
N GLU A 252 -30.37 -18.80 -24.54
CA GLU A 252 -30.52 -17.49 -25.20
C GLU A 252 -29.98 -16.30 -24.37
N THR A 253 -29.49 -16.57 -23.16
CA THR A 253 -28.98 -15.53 -22.26
C THR A 253 -27.71 -14.93 -22.86
N PRO A 254 -27.63 -13.60 -23.04
CA PRO A 254 -26.39 -12.97 -23.51
C PRO A 254 -25.24 -13.21 -22.54
N ARG A 255 -24.05 -13.45 -23.08
CA ARG A 255 -22.83 -13.51 -22.28
C ARG A 255 -22.34 -12.10 -21.98
N PHE A 256 -21.79 -11.92 -20.78
CA PHE A 256 -21.27 -10.61 -20.35
C PHE A 256 -19.77 -10.45 -20.64
N ALA A 257 -19.06 -11.51 -21.03
CA ALA A 257 -17.69 -11.48 -21.51
C ALA A 257 -17.45 -12.49 -22.65
N LEU A 258 -16.43 -12.27 -23.48
CA LEU A 258 -16.04 -13.25 -24.51
C LEU A 258 -15.35 -14.46 -23.89
N PHE A 259 -14.41 -14.22 -22.98
CA PHE A 259 -13.79 -15.21 -22.12
C PHE A 259 -14.23 -14.99 -20.69
N GLU A 260 -14.88 -15.99 -20.11
CA GLU A 260 -15.18 -16.06 -18.68
C GLU A 260 -14.21 -17.08 -18.08
N ILE A 261 -13.28 -16.61 -17.25
CA ILE A 261 -12.19 -17.44 -16.72
C ILE A 261 -12.37 -17.55 -15.21
N SER A 262 -12.43 -18.78 -14.70
CA SER A 262 -12.48 -19.03 -13.26
C SER A 262 -11.33 -19.90 -12.79
N ALA A 263 -10.91 -19.67 -11.55
CA ALA A 263 -9.93 -20.49 -10.85
C ALA A 263 -10.47 -20.93 -9.49
N MET A 264 -10.32 -22.21 -9.18
CA MET A 264 -10.79 -22.80 -7.91
C MET A 264 -9.91 -23.98 -7.49
N VAL A 265 -9.91 -24.30 -6.20
CA VAL A 265 -9.15 -25.44 -5.67
C VAL A 265 -10.08 -26.63 -5.42
N VAL A 266 -9.94 -27.67 -6.24
CA VAL A 266 -10.71 -28.92 -6.16
C VAL A 266 -9.78 -30.04 -5.69
N GLN A 267 -10.10 -30.70 -4.58
CA GLN A 267 -9.31 -31.83 -4.03
C GLN A 267 -7.79 -31.52 -3.89
N GLY A 268 -7.43 -30.27 -3.60
CA GLY A 268 -6.04 -29.84 -3.44
C GLY A 268 -5.30 -29.52 -4.74
N GLN A 269 -5.98 -29.56 -5.88
CA GLN A 269 -5.47 -29.15 -7.18
C GLN A 269 -6.15 -27.85 -7.62
N LEU A 270 -5.35 -26.91 -8.14
CA LEU A 270 -5.86 -25.67 -8.71
C LEU A 270 -6.34 -25.94 -10.14
N ARG A 271 -7.63 -25.76 -10.36
CA ARG A 271 -8.31 -25.90 -11.65
C ARG A 271 -8.60 -24.54 -12.24
N PHE A 272 -8.27 -24.36 -13.51
CA PHE A 272 -8.73 -23.24 -14.32
C PHE A 272 -9.76 -23.70 -15.35
N ILE A 273 -10.78 -22.88 -15.55
CA ILE A 273 -11.82 -23.08 -16.56
C ILE A 273 -11.89 -21.83 -17.43
N PHE A 274 -11.80 -22.02 -18.74
CA PHE A 274 -11.94 -20.97 -19.75
C PHE A 274 -13.21 -21.25 -20.54
N SER A 275 -14.25 -20.44 -20.31
CA SER A 275 -15.49 -20.51 -21.07
C SER A 275 -15.49 -19.44 -22.17
N PHE A 276 -15.66 -19.87 -23.41
CA PHE A 276 -15.66 -19.00 -24.60
C PHE A 276 -16.69 -19.46 -25.62
N ASN A 277 -16.90 -18.70 -26.70
CA ASN A 277 -17.88 -19.06 -27.72
C ASN A 277 -17.26 -20.01 -28.76
N ARG A 278 -17.89 -21.15 -29.01
CA ARG A 278 -17.38 -22.20 -29.93
C ARG A 278 -17.20 -21.73 -31.38
N ASN A 279 -17.89 -20.66 -31.77
CA ASN A 279 -17.87 -20.08 -33.11
C ASN A 279 -16.82 -18.97 -33.25
N MET A 280 -16.03 -18.67 -32.21
CA MET A 280 -14.93 -17.69 -32.29
C MET A 280 -13.87 -18.12 -33.29
N GLN A 281 -13.24 -17.16 -33.96
CA GLN A 281 -12.02 -17.41 -34.73
C GLN A 281 -10.84 -17.77 -33.80
N HIS A 282 -9.73 -18.20 -34.39
CA HIS A 282 -8.49 -18.54 -33.67
C HIS A 282 -8.61 -19.67 -32.63
N GLN A 283 -9.53 -20.63 -32.81
CA GLN A 283 -9.75 -21.78 -31.92
C GLN A 283 -8.47 -22.56 -31.57
N GLY A 284 -7.56 -22.76 -32.54
CA GLY A 284 -6.26 -23.39 -32.29
C GLY A 284 -5.41 -22.58 -31.30
N GLY A 285 -5.31 -21.27 -31.54
CA GLY A 285 -4.60 -20.34 -30.66
C GLY A 285 -5.21 -20.26 -29.25
N ILE A 286 -6.54 -20.36 -29.11
CA ILE A 286 -7.18 -20.39 -27.79
C ILE A 286 -6.71 -21.61 -26.99
N ARG A 287 -6.66 -22.80 -27.60
CA ARG A 287 -6.17 -24.02 -26.93
C ARG A 287 -4.69 -23.94 -26.60
N ASP A 288 -3.89 -23.39 -27.51
CA ASP A 288 -2.46 -23.18 -27.28
C ASP A 288 -2.23 -22.19 -26.13
N TRP A 289 -3.03 -21.13 -26.04
CA TRP A 289 -3.00 -20.17 -24.94
C TRP A 289 -3.33 -20.81 -23.60
N VAL A 290 -4.40 -21.60 -23.51
CA VAL A 290 -4.80 -22.31 -22.28
C VAL A 290 -3.69 -23.25 -21.80
N ASN A 291 -3.09 -24.02 -22.72
CA ASN A 291 -1.96 -24.91 -22.41
C ASN A 291 -0.71 -24.14 -21.97
N CYS A 292 -0.41 -23.03 -22.67
CA CYS A 292 0.71 -22.16 -22.34
C CYS A 292 0.53 -21.54 -20.95
N CYS A 293 -0.68 -21.09 -20.61
CA CYS A 293 -1.01 -20.51 -19.31
C CYS A 293 -0.75 -21.51 -18.17
N GLY A 294 -1.23 -22.75 -18.29
CA GLY A 294 -1.00 -23.79 -17.27
C GLY A 294 0.49 -24.10 -17.06
N THR A 295 1.23 -24.27 -18.16
CA THR A 295 2.68 -24.51 -18.12
C THR A 295 3.43 -23.32 -17.49
N LEU A 296 3.04 -22.10 -17.84
CA LEU A 296 3.65 -20.88 -17.35
C LEU A 296 3.40 -20.68 -15.86
N LEU A 297 2.20 -20.94 -15.36
CA LEU A 297 1.88 -20.87 -13.92
C LEU A 297 2.77 -21.80 -13.10
N ALA A 298 2.93 -23.05 -13.55
CA ALA A 298 3.81 -24.01 -12.89
C ALA A 298 5.27 -23.50 -12.86
N SER A 299 5.77 -22.98 -14.00
CA SER A 299 7.13 -22.42 -14.07
C SER A 299 7.32 -21.18 -13.17
N LEU A 300 6.32 -20.28 -13.11
CA LEU A 300 6.37 -19.09 -12.26
C LEU A 300 6.48 -19.46 -10.78
N ALA A 301 5.75 -20.48 -10.32
CA ALA A 301 5.81 -20.97 -8.95
C ALA A 301 7.22 -21.40 -8.54
N GLU A 302 7.92 -22.11 -9.42
CA GLU A 302 9.31 -22.55 -9.20
C GLU A 302 10.30 -21.39 -9.24
N ARG A 303 10.16 -20.50 -10.22
CA ARG A 303 11.03 -19.32 -10.39
C ARG A 303 10.97 -18.43 -9.16
N LEU A 304 9.77 -18.04 -8.73
CA LEU A 304 9.59 -17.12 -7.60
C LEU A 304 10.08 -17.68 -6.27
N GLN A 305 10.05 -19.01 -6.10
CA GLN A 305 10.57 -19.69 -4.90
C GLN A 305 12.10 -19.57 -4.77
N THR A 306 12.82 -19.46 -5.89
CA THR A 306 14.29 -19.34 -5.92
C THR A 306 14.78 -17.91 -6.17
N LEU A 307 13.85 -16.99 -6.45
CA LEU A 307 14.17 -15.62 -6.77
C LEU A 307 14.69 -14.87 -5.53
N PRO A 308 15.82 -14.16 -5.62
CA PRO A 308 16.26 -13.26 -4.55
C PRO A 308 15.20 -12.19 -4.25
N SER A 309 15.04 -11.86 -2.97
CA SER A 309 14.13 -10.78 -2.57
C SER A 309 14.56 -9.46 -3.23
N ARG A 310 13.62 -8.80 -3.90
CA ARG A 310 13.85 -7.47 -4.48
C ARG A 310 12.62 -6.57 -4.29
N PRO A 311 12.81 -5.25 -4.17
CA PRO A 311 11.70 -4.33 -4.06
C PRO A 311 10.96 -4.20 -5.39
N THR A 312 9.72 -3.74 -5.29
CA THR A 312 8.83 -3.41 -6.40
C THR A 312 8.25 -2.01 -6.15
N LEU A 313 7.48 -1.42 -7.07
CA LEU A 313 6.93 -0.08 -6.82
C LEU A 313 6.00 -0.07 -5.59
N SER A 314 5.26 -1.16 -5.39
CA SER A 314 4.41 -1.38 -4.21
C SER A 314 5.18 -1.56 -2.89
N SER A 315 6.52 -1.70 -2.92
CA SER A 315 7.34 -1.69 -1.71
C SER A 315 7.43 -0.31 -1.07
N PHE A 316 7.24 0.76 -1.85
CA PHE A 316 7.28 2.16 -1.39
C PHE A 316 6.06 2.93 -1.90
N PRO A 317 4.83 2.61 -1.43
CA PRO A 317 3.58 3.06 -2.06
C PRO A 317 3.38 4.58 -2.02
N MET A 318 4.07 5.30 -1.13
CA MET A 318 4.02 6.77 -1.08
C MET A 318 5.00 7.46 -2.03
N LEU A 319 5.95 6.73 -2.63
CA LEU A 319 6.83 7.28 -3.65
C LEU A 319 6.23 7.02 -5.03
N THR A 320 6.07 8.07 -5.81
CA THR A 320 5.67 7.92 -7.21
C THR A 320 6.93 7.69 -8.05
N LEU A 321 7.38 6.44 -8.11
CA LEU A 321 8.56 6.01 -8.86
C LEU A 321 8.16 5.32 -10.18
N THR A 322 9.00 5.46 -11.18
CA THR A 322 9.09 4.54 -12.32
C THR A 322 9.98 3.33 -11.97
N TYR A 323 9.89 2.24 -12.74
CA TYR A 323 10.77 1.08 -12.56
C TYR A 323 12.27 1.47 -12.66
N THR A 324 12.62 2.34 -13.61
CA THR A 324 13.98 2.86 -13.75
C THR A 324 14.44 3.69 -12.55
N GLU A 325 13.55 4.49 -11.96
CA GLU A 325 13.87 5.24 -10.74
C GLU A 325 14.01 4.32 -9.52
N LEU A 326 13.20 3.26 -9.42
CA LEU A 326 13.35 2.26 -8.36
C LEU A 326 14.68 1.51 -8.48
N ASP A 327 15.07 1.12 -9.68
CA ASP A 327 16.37 0.49 -9.92
C ASP A 327 17.51 1.44 -9.54
N ALA A 328 17.44 2.72 -9.94
CA ALA A 328 18.42 3.73 -9.57
C ALA A 328 18.45 4.03 -8.06
N LEU A 329 17.29 4.00 -7.39
CA LEU A 329 17.18 4.17 -5.95
C LEU A 329 17.99 3.09 -5.22
N VAL A 330 17.78 1.82 -5.61
CA VAL A 330 18.37 0.66 -4.94
C VAL A 330 19.84 0.46 -5.31
N SER A 331 20.18 0.58 -6.59
CA SER A 331 21.53 0.27 -7.09
C SER A 331 22.54 1.39 -6.89
N LYS A 332 22.08 2.63 -6.71
CA LYS A 332 22.96 3.80 -6.65
C LYS A 332 22.65 4.73 -5.49
N LYS A 333 21.43 5.28 -5.39
CA LYS A 333 21.14 6.38 -4.45
C LYS A 333 21.25 5.97 -2.98
N LEU A 334 20.76 4.77 -2.62
CA LEU A 334 20.90 4.24 -1.26
C LEU A 334 22.37 3.89 -0.92
N PRO A 335 23.13 3.17 -1.78
CA PRO A 335 24.56 2.96 -1.59
C PRO A 335 25.38 4.25 -1.47
N ASP A 336 25.13 5.26 -2.32
CA ASP A 336 25.78 6.58 -2.25
C ASP A 336 25.52 7.27 -0.89
N ALA A 337 24.40 6.94 -0.24
CA ALA A 337 24.04 7.40 1.10
C ALA A 337 24.60 6.53 2.24
N GLY A 338 25.41 5.52 1.94
CA GLY A 338 25.97 4.58 2.93
C GLY A 338 24.97 3.53 3.42
N ILE A 339 23.89 3.29 2.67
CA ILE A 339 22.87 2.28 2.97
C ILE A 339 23.07 1.08 2.05
N ASP A 340 23.71 0.04 2.59
CA ASP A 340 24.01 -1.20 1.86
C ASP A 340 22.75 -2.07 1.69
N GLY A 341 22.05 -1.85 0.58
CA GLY A 341 20.84 -2.58 0.22
C GLY A 341 19.63 -2.27 1.12
N LEU A 342 18.59 -3.10 1.04
CA LEU A 342 17.32 -2.85 1.74
C LEU A 342 17.15 -3.60 3.06
N ALA A 343 18.14 -4.39 3.49
CA ALA A 343 18.03 -5.20 4.69
C ALA A 343 17.70 -4.36 5.93
N ASN A 344 18.33 -3.19 6.06
CA ASN A 344 18.13 -2.24 7.16
C ASN A 344 17.11 -1.12 6.83
N VAL A 345 16.41 -1.15 5.69
CA VAL A 345 15.39 -0.13 5.36
C VAL A 345 14.03 -0.61 5.85
N GLU A 346 13.38 0.17 6.71
CA GLU A 346 12.02 -0.07 7.21
C GLU A 346 10.96 0.48 6.25
N ASP A 347 11.13 1.72 5.80
CA ASP A 347 10.21 2.40 4.90
C ASP A 347 10.91 3.58 4.19
N ILE A 348 10.39 4.01 3.04
CA ILE A 348 10.82 5.22 2.35
C ILE A 348 9.60 6.00 1.86
N TYR A 349 9.50 7.26 2.27
CA TYR A 349 8.37 8.12 1.91
C TYR A 349 8.74 9.61 1.91
N PRO A 350 7.97 10.48 1.24
CA PRO A 350 8.34 11.89 1.13
C PRO A 350 8.32 12.64 2.47
N CYS A 351 9.10 13.72 2.55
CA CYS A 351 9.03 14.66 3.66
C CYS A 351 7.71 15.44 3.65
N SER A 352 7.19 15.77 4.84
CA SER A 352 6.10 16.75 4.97
C SER A 352 6.53 18.13 4.43
N ARG A 353 5.58 19.00 4.09
CA ARG A 353 5.87 20.37 3.63
C ARG A 353 6.68 21.18 4.64
N MET A 354 6.44 20.97 5.94
CA MET A 354 7.22 21.61 7.00
C MET A 354 8.67 21.11 7.02
N GLN A 355 8.86 19.79 6.96
CA GLN A 355 10.21 19.19 6.89
C GLN A 355 10.99 19.67 5.66
N GLN A 356 10.33 19.76 4.50
CA GLN A 356 10.94 20.34 3.28
C GLN A 356 11.39 21.79 3.51
N GLY A 357 10.55 22.62 4.13
CA GLY A 357 10.91 24.02 4.44
C GLY A 357 12.10 24.15 5.39
N ILE A 358 12.19 23.26 6.40
CA ILE A 358 13.32 23.19 7.32
C ILE A 358 14.59 22.77 6.56
N LEU A 359 14.55 21.69 5.79
CA LEU A 359 15.69 21.20 5.01
C LEU A 359 16.20 22.25 4.00
N LEU A 360 15.29 22.95 3.33
CA LEU A 360 15.62 24.05 2.42
C LEU A 360 16.24 25.28 3.12
N SER A 361 15.89 25.51 4.38
CA SER A 361 16.52 26.59 5.16
C SER A 361 17.92 26.18 5.60
N ARG A 362 18.09 24.91 5.96
CA ARG A 362 19.38 24.34 6.38
C ARG A 362 20.41 24.27 5.26
N SER A 363 19.98 24.07 4.01
CA SER A 363 20.90 24.11 2.87
C SER A 363 21.53 25.49 2.64
N ARG A 364 21.00 26.55 3.27
CA ARG A 364 21.60 27.90 3.28
C ARG A 364 22.53 28.13 4.46
N ASP A 365 22.19 27.58 5.62
CA ASP A 365 22.95 27.66 6.86
C ASP A 365 22.63 26.43 7.72
N SER A 366 23.62 25.56 7.85
CA SER A 366 23.48 24.28 8.56
C SER A 366 23.29 24.45 10.07
N SER A 367 23.46 25.64 10.64
CA SER A 367 23.15 25.90 12.05
C SER A 367 21.66 26.18 12.31
N LEU A 368 20.91 26.58 11.28
CA LEU A 368 19.48 26.84 11.41
C LEU A 368 18.75 25.56 11.80
N TYR A 369 17.75 25.69 12.68
CA TYR A 369 16.91 24.57 13.12
C TYR A 369 17.67 23.45 13.86
N ALA A 370 18.90 23.70 14.30
CA ALA A 370 19.58 22.87 15.29
C ALA A 370 19.09 23.25 16.70
N VAL A 371 18.70 22.25 17.48
CA VAL A 371 18.21 22.42 18.85
C VAL A 371 19.09 21.58 19.77
N HIS A 372 19.42 22.12 20.93
CA HIS A 372 20.02 21.32 21.97
C HIS A 372 19.49 21.73 23.34
N ASP A 373 19.29 20.73 24.19
CA ASP A 373 18.93 20.93 25.59
C ASP A 373 19.87 20.12 26.49
N THR A 374 20.24 20.71 27.62
CA THR A 374 21.11 20.09 28.62
C THR A 374 20.31 19.81 29.88
N PHE A 375 20.42 18.58 30.38
CA PHE A 375 19.67 18.09 31.54
C PHE A 375 20.62 17.54 32.61
N GLU A 376 20.35 17.84 33.88
CA GLU A 376 20.91 17.08 35.00
C GLU A 376 20.10 15.80 35.20
N ILE A 377 20.79 14.67 35.30
CA ILE A 377 20.16 13.38 35.59
C ILE A 377 20.21 13.17 37.10
N SER A 378 19.04 13.18 37.73
CA SER A 378 18.88 12.96 39.16
C SER A 378 17.76 11.95 39.44
N GLY A 379 17.83 11.29 40.59
CA GLY A 379 16.83 10.32 41.02
C GLY A 379 16.84 10.11 42.54
N PRO A 380 15.73 9.65 43.13
CA PRO A 380 15.65 9.43 44.57
C PRO A 380 16.52 8.22 44.98
N GLY A 381 17.51 8.47 45.84
CA GLY A 381 18.18 7.42 46.63
C GLY A 381 19.36 6.66 45.99
N SER A 382 19.78 6.99 44.76
CA SER A 382 20.98 6.40 44.15
C SER A 382 21.63 7.32 43.13
N THR A 383 22.97 7.25 43.01
CA THR A 383 23.70 7.86 41.89
C THR A 383 23.22 7.27 40.56
N PRO A 384 22.91 8.09 39.56
CA PRO A 384 22.46 7.57 38.27
C PRO A 384 23.56 6.74 37.57
N ASP A 385 23.13 5.78 36.76
CA ASP A 385 24.00 4.80 36.10
C ASP A 385 24.10 5.14 34.61
N ILE A 386 25.34 5.31 34.14
CA ILE A 386 25.66 5.68 32.76
C ILE A 386 25.23 4.59 31.77
N ASN A 387 25.50 3.32 32.06
CA ASN A 387 25.20 2.21 31.15
C ASN A 387 23.69 2.05 30.99
N ARG A 388 22.95 2.22 32.08
CA ARG A 388 21.49 2.20 32.09
C ARG A 388 20.91 3.37 31.30
N LEU A 389 21.51 4.56 31.38
CA LEU A 389 21.11 5.72 30.58
C LEU A 389 21.35 5.49 29.09
N THR A 390 22.51 4.93 28.73
CA THR A 390 22.84 4.57 27.34
C THR A 390 21.88 3.53 26.78
N PHE A 391 21.58 2.48 27.55
CA PHE A 391 20.61 1.47 27.15
C PHE A 391 19.20 2.06 26.99
N ALA A 392 18.80 2.92 27.92
CA ALA A 392 17.52 3.61 27.87
C ALA A 392 17.39 4.49 26.61
N TRP A 393 18.44 5.23 26.27
CA TRP A 393 18.46 6.03 25.05
C TRP A 393 18.33 5.17 23.79
N GLN A 394 19.05 4.05 23.72
CA GLN A 394 18.92 3.12 22.59
C GLN A 394 17.48 2.60 22.46
N LYS A 395 16.81 2.28 23.57
CA LYS A 395 15.39 1.89 23.57
C LYS A 395 14.46 2.98 23.05
N VAL A 396 14.73 4.25 23.37
CA VAL A 396 13.98 5.39 22.83
C VAL A 396 14.19 5.52 21.31
N VAL A 397 15.42 5.33 20.83
CA VAL A 397 15.76 5.35 19.39
C VAL A 397 15.07 4.20 18.64
N ASP A 398 15.10 2.98 19.19
CA ASP A 398 14.43 1.81 18.59
C ASP A 398 12.89 1.99 18.53
N ARG A 399 12.35 2.66 19.56
CA ARG A 399 10.91 2.97 19.66
C ARG A 399 10.49 4.03 18.64
N HIS A 400 11.20 5.14 18.53
CA HIS A 400 10.75 6.27 17.69
C HIS A 400 11.38 6.21 16.30
N ALA A 401 10.59 5.87 15.27
CA ALA A 401 11.08 5.76 13.89
C ALA A 401 11.77 7.04 13.38
N MET A 402 11.31 8.22 13.82
CA MET A 402 11.91 9.50 13.47
C MET A 402 13.37 9.64 13.96
N LEU A 403 13.73 9.00 15.08
CA LEU A 403 15.11 8.95 15.58
C LEU A 403 16.00 7.95 14.80
N ARG A 404 15.43 7.18 13.87
CA ARG A 404 16.17 6.29 12.95
C ARG A 404 16.00 6.72 11.49
N THR A 405 15.51 7.94 11.26
CA THR A 405 15.20 8.44 9.92
C THR A 405 16.35 9.30 9.38
N ILE A 406 16.74 9.02 8.13
CA ILE A 406 17.67 9.82 7.33
C ILE A 406 16.87 10.60 6.28
N PHE A 407 17.32 11.80 5.94
CA PHE A 407 16.68 12.67 4.95
C PHE A 407 17.56 12.77 3.71
N LEU A 408 17.07 12.25 2.58
CA LEU A 408 17.83 12.20 1.32
C LEU A 408 17.16 13.02 0.23
N GLU A 409 17.99 13.63 -0.61
CA GLU A 409 17.56 14.40 -1.78
C GLU A 409 17.45 13.54 -3.03
N GLY A 410 16.51 13.89 -3.90
CA GLY A 410 16.46 13.39 -5.26
C GLY A 410 16.21 11.88 -5.39
N LEU A 411 15.57 11.24 -4.40
CA LEU A 411 15.20 9.81 -4.50
C LEU A 411 14.12 9.56 -5.57
N SER A 412 13.21 10.52 -5.76
CA SER A 412 12.18 10.53 -6.81
C SER A 412 12.28 11.82 -7.63
N SER A 413 11.81 11.81 -8.88
CA SER A 413 11.63 13.03 -9.68
C SER A 413 10.53 13.97 -9.16
N ARG A 414 9.59 13.47 -8.35
CA ARG A 414 8.45 14.26 -7.85
C ARG A 414 8.65 14.90 -6.48
N ASP A 415 9.49 14.28 -5.66
CA ASP A 415 9.68 14.66 -4.26
C ASP A 415 11.14 15.06 -4.02
N LEU A 416 11.35 16.31 -3.62
CA LEU A 416 12.70 16.88 -3.43
C LEU A 416 13.47 16.15 -2.32
N HIS A 417 12.84 16.00 -1.15
CA HIS A 417 13.39 15.32 0.01
C HIS A 417 12.51 14.15 0.41
N CYS A 418 13.15 13.01 0.63
CA CYS A 418 12.52 11.78 1.10
C CYS A 418 13.11 11.35 2.45
N GLN A 419 12.28 10.72 3.25
CA GLN A 419 12.61 10.12 4.53
C GLN A 419 12.93 8.64 4.29
N VAL A 420 14.11 8.19 4.70
CA VAL A 420 14.49 6.78 4.74
C VAL A 420 14.51 6.35 6.20
N VAL A 421 13.55 5.52 6.60
CA VAL A 421 13.46 5.00 7.95
C VAL A 421 14.30 3.74 8.03
N LEU A 422 15.29 3.70 8.92
CA LEU A 422 16.10 2.51 9.15
C LEU A 422 15.41 1.58 10.14
N LYS A 423 15.53 0.25 9.96
CA LYS A 423 15.08 -0.78 10.93
C LYS A 423 15.88 -0.74 12.22
N THR A 424 17.19 -0.48 12.13
CA THR A 424 18.07 -0.37 13.29
C THR A 424 19.05 0.78 13.10
N PHE A 425 19.35 1.48 14.20
CA PHE A 425 20.37 2.52 14.24
C PHE A 425 21.05 2.52 15.60
N GLY A 426 22.38 2.36 15.62
CA GLY A 426 23.17 2.39 16.85
C GLY A 426 23.51 3.82 17.24
N SER A 427 22.84 4.36 18.25
CA SER A 427 22.93 5.78 18.64
C SER A 427 24.27 6.24 19.23
N ARG A 428 25.12 5.29 19.69
CA ARG A 428 26.47 5.47 20.24
C ARG A 428 26.69 6.82 20.96
N PRO A 429 26.17 6.99 22.19
CA PRO A 429 26.36 8.22 22.95
C PRO A 429 27.83 8.60 23.14
N THR A 430 28.12 9.90 23.14
CA THR A 430 29.45 10.43 23.46
C THR A 430 29.60 10.56 24.98
N TYR A 431 30.76 10.22 25.53
CA TYR A 431 31.04 10.30 26.97
C TYR A 431 32.14 11.32 27.25
N LEU A 432 31.89 12.22 28.19
CA LEU A 432 32.83 13.24 28.65
C LEU A 432 32.91 13.26 30.17
N THR A 433 34.00 13.83 30.69
CA THR A 433 34.16 14.12 32.11
C THR A 433 34.55 15.58 32.31
N CYS A 434 34.19 16.15 33.46
CA CYS A 434 34.60 17.51 33.84
C CYS A 434 34.78 17.63 35.35
N ALA A 435 35.50 18.66 35.80
CA ALA A 435 35.86 18.79 37.21
C ALA A 435 34.64 19.06 38.12
N ASN A 436 33.70 19.89 37.67
CA ASN A 436 32.55 20.31 38.47
C ASN A 436 31.41 20.82 37.57
N GLU A 437 30.26 21.12 38.19
CA GLU A 437 29.03 21.55 37.50
C GLU A 437 29.20 22.81 36.66
N SER A 438 30.07 23.75 37.06
CA SER A 438 30.31 24.98 36.29
C SER A 438 31.06 24.74 34.97
N GLU A 439 31.77 23.62 34.84
CA GLU A 439 32.48 23.22 33.62
C GLU A 439 31.62 22.36 32.68
N VAL A 440 30.41 21.97 33.06
CA VAL A 440 29.54 21.09 32.25
C VAL A 440 29.17 21.74 30.92
N LEU A 441 28.63 22.96 30.94
CA LEU A 441 28.25 23.68 29.72
C LEU A 441 29.48 24.00 28.84
N PRO A 442 30.60 24.57 29.36
CA PRO A 442 31.82 24.72 28.58
C PRO A 442 32.33 23.41 27.95
N THR A 443 32.21 22.29 28.65
CA THR A 443 32.66 20.97 28.17
C THR A 443 31.77 20.46 27.04
N PHE A 444 30.46 20.69 27.11
CA PHE A 444 29.54 20.45 26.00
C PHE A 444 29.86 21.37 24.81
N ASP A 445 30.07 22.66 25.02
CA ASP A 445 30.27 23.67 23.96
C ASP A 445 31.63 23.53 23.24
N ARG A 446 32.62 22.89 23.87
CA ARG A 446 33.90 22.54 23.21
C ARG A 446 33.76 21.42 22.17
N GLN A 447 32.64 20.67 22.17
CA GLN A 447 32.41 19.68 21.13
C GLN A 447 32.19 20.37 19.78
N GLN A 448 32.63 19.71 18.72
CA GLN A 448 32.23 20.12 17.38
C GLN A 448 30.70 20.08 17.27
N PRO A 449 30.07 21.14 16.72
CA PRO A 449 28.65 21.11 16.40
C PRO A 449 28.32 19.84 15.62
N MET A 450 27.16 19.25 15.89
CA MET A 450 26.72 18.09 15.12
C MET A 450 26.64 18.48 13.63
N SER A 451 27.25 17.66 12.77
CA SER A 451 26.99 17.73 11.33
C SER A 451 25.65 17.08 11.07
N TYR A 452 24.73 17.84 10.50
CA TYR A 452 23.38 17.36 10.16
C TYR A 452 23.22 17.12 8.67
N ASP A 453 24.29 17.28 7.90
CA ASP A 453 24.37 17.04 6.46
C ASP A 453 24.87 15.60 6.16
N GLU A 454 25.21 14.84 7.20
CA GLU A 454 25.62 13.44 7.09
C GLU A 454 24.39 12.54 6.93
N ASN A 455 24.49 11.49 6.11
CA ASN A 455 23.45 10.47 5.87
C ASN A 455 23.20 9.59 7.12
N VAL A 456 22.96 10.22 8.25
CA VAL A 456 22.76 9.64 9.58
C VAL A 456 21.54 10.32 10.22
N PRO A 457 20.81 9.63 11.10
CA PRO A 457 19.73 10.23 11.86
C PRO A 457 20.20 11.50 12.60
N PRO A 458 19.47 12.62 12.51
CA PRO A 458 19.98 13.94 12.86
C PRO A 458 19.85 14.23 14.37
N HIS A 459 20.44 13.36 15.19
CA HIS A 459 20.50 13.52 16.64
C HIS A 459 21.81 13.01 17.27
N ARG A 460 22.22 13.61 18.39
CA ARG A 460 23.38 13.18 19.21
C ARG A 460 23.03 13.26 20.68
N LEU A 461 23.33 12.19 21.43
CA LEU A 461 23.31 12.20 22.89
C LEU A 461 24.76 12.26 23.40
N THR A 462 25.06 13.24 24.22
CA THR A 462 26.34 13.32 24.94
C THR A 462 26.10 13.28 26.44
N ILE A 463 26.80 12.41 27.16
CA ILE A 463 26.72 12.24 28.61
C ILE A 463 28.00 12.79 29.23
N CYS A 464 27.89 13.65 30.22
CA CYS A 464 29.01 14.22 30.97
C CYS A 464 28.91 13.84 32.46
N GLN A 465 29.99 13.30 33.01
CA GLN A 465 30.11 13.01 34.44
C GLN A 465 31.05 14.00 35.12
N THR A 466 30.63 14.57 36.24
CA THR A 466 31.52 15.39 37.08
C THR A 466 32.38 14.52 38.01
N ASP A 467 33.49 15.03 38.53
CA ASP A 467 34.31 14.34 39.54
C ASP A 467 33.51 14.00 40.82
N SER A 468 32.45 14.75 41.12
CA SER A 468 31.52 14.48 42.23
C SER A 468 30.56 13.31 41.98
N GLY A 469 30.55 12.74 40.78
CA GLY A 469 29.67 11.64 40.38
C GLY A 469 28.31 12.08 39.82
N LYS A 470 28.00 13.40 39.79
CA LYS A 470 26.80 13.91 39.11
C LYS A 470 26.86 13.67 37.60
N LEU A 471 25.71 13.40 37.00
CA LEU A 471 25.55 13.12 35.58
C LEU A 471 24.68 14.17 34.90
N PHE A 472 25.14 14.59 33.73
CA PHE A 472 24.45 15.50 32.83
C PHE A 472 24.35 14.87 31.45
N CYS A 473 23.31 15.17 30.70
CA CYS A 473 23.26 14.84 29.28
C CYS A 473 22.88 16.06 28.45
N ARG A 474 23.44 16.14 27.24
CA ARG A 474 23.02 17.06 26.20
C ARG A 474 22.42 16.27 25.06
N LEU A 475 21.20 16.62 24.69
CA LEU A 475 20.52 16.05 23.53
C LEU A 475 20.51 17.11 22.43
N GLU A 476 21.19 16.81 21.33
CA GLU A 476 21.27 17.65 20.14
C GLU A 476 20.41 17.01 19.05
N LEU A 477 19.51 17.77 18.44
CA LEU A 477 18.50 17.30 17.50
C LEU A 477 18.27 18.32 16.39
N SER A 478 17.96 17.84 15.19
CA SER A 478 17.40 18.68 14.12
C SER A 478 15.88 18.81 14.26
N HIS A 479 15.35 20.02 14.11
CA HIS A 479 13.89 20.27 14.04
C HIS A 479 13.19 19.55 12.87
N VAL A 480 13.94 19.01 11.89
CA VAL A 480 13.35 18.15 10.85
C VAL A 480 12.78 16.85 11.43
N ALA A 481 13.35 16.40 12.56
CA ALA A 481 13.00 15.15 13.24
C ALA A 481 12.18 15.36 14.52
N MET A 482 12.02 16.60 15.00
CA MET A 482 11.33 16.89 16.25
C MET A 482 10.73 18.30 16.30
N ASP A 483 9.71 18.47 17.13
CA ASP A 483 9.17 19.76 17.53
C ASP A 483 9.15 19.92 19.07
N GLY A 484 8.63 21.05 19.55
CA GLY A 484 8.55 21.32 20.99
C GLY A 484 7.64 20.37 21.78
N ALA A 485 6.67 19.71 21.15
CA ALA A 485 5.87 18.68 21.82
C ALA A 485 6.65 17.35 21.90
N SER A 486 7.43 17.05 20.86
CA SER A 486 8.24 15.85 20.71
C SER A 486 9.29 15.72 21.81
N ILE A 487 9.93 16.82 22.24
CA ILE A 487 10.96 16.75 23.30
C ILE A 487 10.37 16.24 24.63
N SER A 488 9.15 16.65 24.97
CA SER A 488 8.47 16.19 26.20
C SER A 488 8.18 14.68 26.13
N ILE A 489 7.82 14.18 24.95
CA ILE A 489 7.59 12.75 24.69
C ILE A 489 8.90 11.96 24.80
N ILE A 490 9.99 12.46 24.20
CA ILE A 490 11.31 11.82 24.22
C ILE A 490 11.82 11.71 25.67
N LEU A 491 11.73 12.78 26.45
CA LEU A 491 12.20 12.78 27.85
C LEU A 491 11.36 11.84 28.74
N ARG A 492 10.03 11.84 28.57
CA ARG A 492 9.15 10.89 29.25
C ARG A 492 9.53 9.45 28.92
N ASP A 493 9.73 9.14 27.64
CA ASP A 493 10.04 7.79 27.20
C ASP A 493 11.45 7.37 27.63
N LEU A 494 12.41 8.30 27.71
CA LEU A 494 13.74 8.06 28.28
C LEU A 494 13.66 7.70 29.77
N GLN A 495 12.83 8.40 30.54
CA GLN A 495 12.58 8.08 31.94
C GLN A 495 11.96 6.69 32.11
N LEU A 496 10.95 6.36 31.30
CA LEU A 496 10.30 5.04 31.31
C LEU A 496 11.27 3.93 30.88
N ALA A 497 12.07 4.16 29.85
CA ALA A 497 13.08 3.22 29.37
C ALA A 497 14.14 2.97 30.44
N TYR A 498 14.60 4.03 31.10
CA TYR A 498 15.52 3.93 32.22
C TYR A 498 14.91 3.09 33.34
N GLN A 499 13.63 3.24 33.65
CA GLN A 499 12.92 2.42 34.65
C GLN A 499 12.60 0.99 34.20
N GLY A 500 12.84 0.62 32.94
CA GLY A 500 12.45 -0.68 32.39
C GLY A 500 10.93 -0.83 32.19
N LYS A 501 10.22 0.30 32.02
CA LYS A 501 8.74 0.37 31.90
C LYS A 501 8.25 0.87 30.54
N LEU A 502 9.16 1.11 29.59
CA LEU A 502 8.78 1.56 28.27
C LEU A 502 8.18 0.39 27.48
N GLU A 503 6.90 0.52 27.10
CA GLU A 503 6.20 -0.44 26.25
C GLU A 503 6.63 -0.31 24.78
N ASP A 504 6.29 -1.30 23.96
CA ASP A 504 6.67 -1.36 22.54
C ASP A 504 5.70 -0.62 21.59
N ALA A 505 4.48 -0.27 22.04
CA ALA A 505 3.44 0.28 21.16
C ALA A 505 3.75 1.70 20.69
N LYS A 506 3.86 1.92 19.36
CA LYS A 506 4.27 3.21 18.75
C LYS A 506 3.33 3.63 17.60
N PRO A 507 2.78 4.86 17.61
CA PRO A 507 2.17 5.41 16.41
C PRO A 507 3.22 5.61 15.32
N LYS A 508 2.86 5.39 14.06
CA LYS A 508 3.82 5.49 12.94
C LYS A 508 3.69 6.83 12.24
N PHE A 509 4.79 7.55 12.10
CA PHE A 509 4.79 8.86 11.42
C PHE A 509 4.38 8.76 9.93
N ASN A 510 4.60 7.60 9.30
CA ASN A 510 4.17 7.36 7.93
C ASN A 510 2.64 7.41 7.75
N GLU A 511 1.85 7.11 8.79
CA GLU A 511 0.39 7.25 8.78
C GLU A 511 -0.02 8.72 8.73
N TYR A 512 0.69 9.58 9.46
CA TYR A 512 0.49 11.03 9.38
C TYR A 512 0.84 11.58 7.99
N ILE A 513 1.97 11.14 7.40
CA ILE A 513 2.34 11.53 6.03
C ILE A 513 1.30 11.06 5.01
N ARG A 514 0.78 9.84 5.16
CA ARG A 514 -0.30 9.31 4.32
C ARG A 514 -1.54 10.18 4.41
N TYR A 515 -2.00 10.49 5.62
CA TYR A 515 -3.13 11.38 5.86
C TYR A 515 -2.94 12.74 5.17
N LEU A 516 -1.77 13.38 5.33
CA LEU A 516 -1.48 14.67 4.69
C LEU A 516 -1.58 14.63 3.15
N ARG A 517 -1.33 13.47 2.53
CA ARG A 517 -1.44 13.29 1.07
C ARG A 517 -2.87 13.04 0.61
N GLU A 518 -3.70 12.46 1.47
CA GLU A 518 -5.12 12.22 1.21
C GLU A 518 -5.94 13.50 1.35
N VAL A 519 -5.51 14.46 2.19
CA VAL A 519 -6.19 15.75 2.36
C VAL A 519 -6.19 16.56 1.06
N PRO A 520 -7.37 16.93 0.52
CA PRO A 520 -7.47 17.74 -0.69
C PRO A 520 -6.85 19.13 -0.50
N ARG A 521 -5.91 19.47 -1.39
CA ARG A 521 -5.23 20.77 -1.36
C ARG A 521 -6.19 21.95 -1.46
N ASP A 522 -7.22 21.85 -2.30
CA ASP A 522 -8.13 22.96 -2.56
C ASP A 522 -9.01 23.25 -1.33
N SER A 523 -9.57 22.20 -0.70
CA SER A 523 -10.31 22.33 0.56
C SER A 523 -9.45 22.95 1.67
N SER A 524 -8.16 22.54 1.76
CA SER A 524 -7.21 23.13 2.70
C SER A 524 -6.95 24.62 2.40
N LEU A 525 -6.74 24.97 1.13
CA LEU A 525 -6.51 26.35 0.70
C LEU A 525 -7.73 27.23 0.97
N ASP A 526 -8.93 26.76 0.69
CA ASP A 526 -10.17 27.52 0.90
C ASP A 526 -10.43 27.75 2.39
N TYR A 527 -10.18 26.74 3.23
CA TYR A 527 -10.19 26.91 4.69
C TYR A 527 -9.23 28.03 5.13
N TRP A 528 -7.96 27.97 4.72
CA TRP A 528 -6.95 28.96 5.15
C TRP A 528 -7.22 30.35 4.58
N ARG A 529 -7.72 30.46 3.34
CA ARG A 529 -8.14 31.75 2.75
C ARG A 529 -9.27 32.38 3.57
N ASN A 530 -10.26 31.59 3.94
CA ASN A 530 -11.39 32.07 4.75
C ASN A 530 -10.94 32.45 6.15
N TYR A 531 -10.17 31.57 6.82
CA TYR A 531 -9.67 31.79 8.17
C TYR A 531 -8.76 33.02 8.26
N LEU A 532 -7.93 33.28 7.25
CA LEU A 532 -6.99 34.41 7.21
C LEU A 532 -7.54 35.64 6.47
N SER A 533 -8.82 35.65 6.08
CA SER A 533 -9.41 36.73 5.26
C SER A 533 -9.32 38.11 5.91
N GLU A 534 -9.38 38.17 7.24
CA GLU A 534 -9.28 39.42 8.03
C GLU A 534 -7.90 39.60 8.67
N ALA A 535 -6.92 38.75 8.35
CA ALA A 535 -5.59 38.84 8.92
C ALA A 535 -4.90 40.14 8.48
N ARG A 536 -4.65 41.02 9.44
CA ARG A 536 -3.89 42.26 9.20
C ARG A 536 -2.39 41.99 9.40
N PRO A 537 -1.51 42.50 8.54
CA PRO A 537 -0.08 42.40 8.74
C PRO A 537 0.32 42.95 10.12
N CYS A 538 0.96 42.13 10.94
CA CYS A 538 1.62 42.60 12.15
C CYS A 538 3.00 43.14 11.75
N HIS A 539 3.09 44.44 11.56
CA HIS A 539 4.37 45.11 11.35
C HIS A 539 5.09 45.18 12.70
N PHE A 540 5.92 44.16 12.99
CA PHE A 540 6.81 44.23 14.13
C PHE A 540 7.79 45.39 13.91
N PRO A 541 7.91 46.35 14.84
CA PRO A 541 8.84 47.45 14.68
C PRO A 541 10.25 46.88 14.57
N VAL A 542 11.02 47.37 13.61
CA VAL A 542 12.45 47.05 13.55
C VAL A 542 13.07 47.60 14.83
N LEU A 543 13.50 46.72 15.73
CA LEU A 543 14.23 47.08 16.94
C LEU A 543 15.64 47.53 16.53
N ASN A 544 15.72 48.71 15.92
CA ASN A 544 16.95 49.45 15.77
C ASN A 544 17.18 50.14 17.11
N ASP A 545 18.00 49.53 17.94
CA ASP A 545 18.59 50.06 19.18
C ASP A 545 19.50 51.28 18.93
N GLY A 546 19.10 52.18 18.04
CA GLY A 546 19.77 53.44 17.74
C GLY A 546 20.92 53.36 16.74
N LYS A 547 21.23 52.19 16.16
CA LYS A 547 22.25 52.07 15.11
C LYS A 547 21.60 52.01 13.72
N GLY A 548 21.58 53.15 13.05
CA GLY A 548 21.22 53.22 11.63
C GLY A 548 22.27 52.53 10.78
N ALA A 549 22.02 51.29 10.36
CA ALA A 549 22.72 50.70 9.24
C ALA A 549 21.91 51.00 7.97
N GLU A 550 22.45 51.81 7.06
CA GLU A 550 21.91 51.93 5.70
C GLU A 550 21.95 50.54 5.04
N ARG A 551 20.79 49.90 4.92
CA ARG A 551 20.66 48.65 4.18
C ARG A 551 20.25 48.98 2.74
N GLN A 552 21.15 48.73 1.79
CA GLN A 552 20.80 48.73 0.36
C GLN A 552 20.21 47.38 -0.04
N LEU A 553 18.99 47.39 -0.58
CA LEU A 553 18.42 46.26 -1.32
C LEU A 553 19.24 46.02 -2.58
N ARG A 554 19.79 44.81 -2.74
CA ARG A 554 20.43 44.36 -3.98
C ARG A 554 19.81 43.06 -4.45
N THR A 555 19.27 43.08 -5.66
CA THR A 555 18.83 41.87 -6.38
C THR A 555 20.06 41.22 -7.00
N LYS A 556 20.49 40.07 -6.49
CA LYS A 556 21.45 39.21 -7.19
C LYS A 556 20.68 38.18 -8.00
N ARG A 557 20.78 38.25 -9.34
CA ARG A 557 20.44 37.11 -10.19
C ARG A 557 21.55 36.07 -10.01
N LEU A 558 21.19 34.89 -9.53
CA LEU A 558 22.06 33.72 -9.58
C LEU A 558 22.02 33.24 -11.04
N GLY A 559 23.19 33.23 -11.68
CA GLY A 559 23.37 32.69 -13.04
C GLY A 559 23.45 31.19 -13.03
#